data_AF-A0A948UAT3-F1
#
_entry.id   AF-A0A948UAT3-F1
#
_cell.length_a   1.000
_cell.length_b   1.000
_cell.length_c   1.000
_cell.angle_alpha   90.00
_cell.angle_beta   90.00
_cell.angle_gamma   90.00
#
_symmetry.space_group_name_H-M   'P 1'
#
loop_
_entity.id
_entity.type
_entity.pdbx_description
1 polymer ?
#
loop_
_entity_poly.entity_id
_entity_poly.type
_entity_poly.pdbx_seq_one_letter_code
_entity_poly.pdbx_strand_id
1 'polypeptide(L)'
;MISRIVIGDPAHPDLTIERATIEIEPRFGFPAIGRVTLVRPRLHGTWTDAGLSFGSLDKVLFGGERTEPFRLPDMNVAVIDARARVDGDHGPIDVKLAGRGALRDGFAGTLAATAPRLAFGTCAAEAASLTGRIVVTREQPRFSGPVRLAVLDCAEQGLTLRGAGINVDGTADKTLDGGGAKLEIFSKTITYGSNRARGLNGTIEAAYRKGGLTARYDVLGRGGGRRPAGLGALAA
;
A
#
# COMPACT_ATOMS: atom_id res chain seq x y z
N MET A 1 -21.50 21.06 -5.77
CA MET A 1 -21.64 19.71 -5.20
C MET A 1 -22.27 18.82 -6.26
N ILE A 2 -21.78 17.59 -6.41
CA ILE A 2 -22.29 16.61 -7.39
C ILE A 2 -22.60 15.33 -6.63
N SER A 3 -23.68 14.65 -6.99
CA SER A 3 -24.13 13.40 -6.37
C SER A 3 -24.26 12.30 -7.42
N ARG A 4 -24.07 11.04 -7.02
CA ARG A 4 -24.16 9.85 -7.88
C ARG A 4 -23.28 9.98 -9.13
N ILE A 5 -21.99 10.17 -8.90
CA ILE A 5 -20.99 10.21 -9.96
C ILE A 5 -20.67 8.76 -10.34
N VAL A 6 -20.64 8.49 -11.63
CA VAL A 6 -20.19 7.23 -12.22
C VAL A 6 -19.12 7.58 -13.25
N ILE A 7 -17.96 6.94 -13.15
CA ILE A 7 -16.85 7.06 -14.08
C ILE A 7 -16.55 5.67 -14.63
N GLY A 8 -16.39 5.56 -15.96
CA GLY A 8 -16.23 4.30 -16.67
C GLY A 8 -17.54 3.79 -17.28
N ASP A 9 -17.60 2.48 -17.54
CA ASP A 9 -18.81 1.80 -18.02
C ASP A 9 -19.91 1.83 -16.94
N PRO A 10 -21.11 2.39 -17.20
CA PRO A 10 -22.20 2.38 -16.22
C PRO A 10 -22.64 0.99 -15.75
N ALA A 11 -22.45 -0.05 -16.56
CA ALA A 11 -22.74 -1.43 -16.17
C ALA A 11 -21.65 -2.03 -15.27
N HIS A 12 -20.40 -1.60 -15.44
CA HIS A 12 -19.22 -2.02 -14.68
C HIS A 12 -18.37 -0.80 -14.31
N PRO A 13 -18.80 0.00 -13.34
CA PRO A 13 -18.20 1.30 -13.09
C PRO A 13 -16.80 1.18 -12.48
N ASP A 14 -15.84 1.89 -13.06
CA ASP A 14 -14.47 1.99 -12.52
C ASP A 14 -14.46 2.76 -11.20
N LEU A 15 -15.29 3.81 -11.11
CA LEU A 15 -15.45 4.59 -9.88
C LEU A 15 -16.88 5.11 -9.74
N THR A 16 -17.49 4.81 -8.60
CA THR A 16 -18.73 5.48 -8.19
C THR A 16 -18.48 6.35 -6.97
N ILE A 17 -19.13 7.51 -6.91
CA ILE A 17 -19.05 8.41 -5.75
C ILE A 17 -20.46 8.85 -5.42
N GLU A 18 -20.90 8.57 -4.20
CA GLU A 18 -22.22 8.98 -3.74
C GLU A 18 -22.36 10.51 -3.76
N ARG A 19 -21.34 11.20 -3.26
CA ARG A 19 -21.29 12.65 -3.23
C ARG A 19 -19.87 13.17 -3.30
N ALA A 20 -19.62 14.08 -4.24
CA ALA A 20 -18.40 14.87 -4.30
C ALA A 20 -18.70 16.35 -4.11
N THR A 21 -17.98 16.99 -3.21
CA THR A 21 -17.99 18.44 -3.04
C THR A 21 -16.63 18.97 -3.43
N ILE A 22 -16.60 19.91 -4.37
CA ILE A 22 -15.41 20.65 -4.75
C ILE A 22 -15.66 22.09 -4.29
N GLU A 23 -14.78 22.59 -3.43
CA GLU A 23 -14.80 23.96 -2.94
C GLU A 23 -13.65 24.70 -3.63
N ILE A 24 -14.01 25.78 -4.33
CA ILE A 24 -13.06 26.65 -5.01
C ILE A 24 -12.72 27.79 -4.07
N GLU A 25 -11.44 27.99 -3.80
CA GLU A 25 -10.92 29.07 -2.96
C GLU A 25 -10.15 30.07 -3.84
N PRO A 26 -10.40 31.38 -3.71
CA PRO A 26 -9.62 32.39 -4.41
C PRO A 26 -8.18 32.39 -3.89
N ARG A 27 -7.20 32.21 -4.79
CA ARG A 27 -5.77 32.35 -4.47
C ARG A 27 -5.16 33.39 -5.42
N PHE A 28 -4.65 34.49 -4.85
CA PHE A 28 -4.10 35.63 -5.60
C PHE A 28 -5.03 36.17 -6.70
N GLY A 29 -6.35 36.16 -6.44
CA GLY A 29 -7.36 36.64 -7.40
C GLY A 29 -7.80 35.61 -8.46
N PHE A 30 -7.21 34.41 -8.49
CA PHE A 30 -7.61 33.32 -9.39
C PHE A 30 -8.38 32.21 -8.65
N PRO A 31 -9.39 31.58 -9.28
CA PRO A 31 -10.07 30.43 -8.69
C PRO A 31 -9.11 29.23 -8.64
N ALA A 32 -8.90 28.66 -7.45
CA ALA A 32 -8.13 27.44 -7.23
C ALA A 32 -8.98 26.39 -6.50
N ILE A 33 -8.72 25.11 -6.72
CA ILE A 33 -9.39 24.05 -5.95
C ILE A 33 -8.80 24.05 -4.54
N GLY A 34 -9.59 24.49 -3.56
CA GLY A 34 -9.18 24.55 -2.16
C GLY A 34 -9.44 23.24 -1.42
N ARG A 35 -10.59 22.61 -1.68
CA ARG A 35 -10.99 21.37 -1.01
C ARG A 35 -11.80 20.43 -1.88
N VAL A 36 -11.53 19.14 -1.74
CA VAL A 36 -12.34 18.06 -2.32
C VAL A 36 -12.83 17.13 -1.21
N THR A 37 -14.12 16.94 -1.11
CA THR A 37 -14.73 15.96 -0.19
C THR A 37 -15.38 14.85 -1.02
N LEU A 38 -14.95 13.61 -0.79
CA LEU A 38 -15.48 12.40 -1.42
C LEU A 38 -16.22 11.57 -0.37
N VAL A 39 -17.51 11.34 -0.58
CA VAL A 39 -18.36 10.53 0.29
C VAL A 39 -18.65 9.21 -0.40
N ARG A 40 -18.32 8.13 0.31
CA ARG A 40 -18.47 6.73 -0.12
C ARG A 40 -17.98 6.47 -1.55
N PRO A 41 -16.75 6.89 -1.93
CA PRO A 41 -16.22 6.47 -3.22
C PRO A 41 -16.03 4.94 -3.23
N ARG A 42 -16.35 4.30 -4.34
CA ARG A 42 -16.15 2.87 -4.61
C ARG A 42 -15.32 2.75 -5.88
N LEU A 43 -14.08 2.36 -5.73
CA LEU A 43 -13.13 2.18 -6.82
C LEU A 43 -13.03 0.70 -7.19
N HIS A 44 -13.02 0.40 -8.48
CA HIS A 44 -12.72 -0.91 -9.02
C HIS A 44 -11.46 -0.82 -9.86
N GLY A 45 -10.60 -1.82 -9.74
CA GLY A 45 -9.39 -1.93 -10.53
C GLY A 45 -9.02 -3.38 -10.77
N THR A 46 -8.04 -3.58 -11.64
CA THR A 46 -7.45 -4.88 -11.94
C THR A 46 -5.94 -4.83 -11.77
N TRP A 47 -5.36 -5.94 -11.32
CA TRP A 47 -3.91 -6.10 -11.23
C TRP A 47 -3.49 -7.41 -11.88
N THR A 48 -2.85 -7.29 -13.03
CA THR A 48 -2.36 -8.41 -13.85
C THR A 48 -0.87 -8.20 -14.14
N ASP A 49 -0.27 -9.10 -14.90
CA ASP A 49 1.12 -8.95 -15.37
C ASP A 49 1.34 -7.66 -16.20
N ALA A 50 0.29 -7.13 -16.83
CA ALA A 50 0.34 -5.85 -17.53
C ALA A 50 0.42 -4.63 -16.59
N GLY A 51 0.25 -4.85 -15.28
CA GLY A 51 0.26 -3.84 -14.24
C GLY A 51 -1.11 -3.59 -13.64
N LEU A 52 -1.19 -2.49 -12.89
CA LEU A 52 -2.39 -2.01 -12.21
C LEU A 52 -3.20 -1.13 -13.16
N SER A 53 -4.50 -1.40 -13.28
CA SER A 53 -5.45 -0.60 -14.06
C SER A 53 -6.67 -0.24 -13.22
N PHE A 54 -7.17 0.97 -13.43
CA PHE A 54 -8.42 1.52 -12.91
C PHE A 54 -9.34 1.95 -14.06
N GLY A 55 -9.19 1.30 -15.21
CA GLY A 55 -9.99 1.52 -16.40
C GLY A 55 -9.85 2.94 -16.94
N SER A 56 -10.96 3.66 -17.02
CA SER A 56 -11.00 5.02 -17.57
C SER A 56 -10.18 6.03 -16.76
N LEU A 57 -9.87 5.75 -15.49
CA LEU A 57 -9.05 6.60 -14.63
C LEU A 57 -7.56 6.55 -14.97
N ASP A 58 -7.09 5.53 -15.71
CA ASP A 58 -5.67 5.35 -16.02
C ASP A 58 -5.08 6.55 -16.77
N LYS A 59 -5.88 7.19 -17.62
CA LYS A 59 -5.47 8.40 -18.35
C LYS A 59 -5.14 9.57 -17.42
N VAL A 60 -5.77 9.63 -16.25
CA VAL A 60 -5.58 10.68 -15.25
C VAL A 60 -4.51 10.29 -14.23
N LEU A 61 -4.49 9.02 -13.84
CA LEU A 61 -3.59 8.49 -12.80
C LEU A 61 -2.18 8.19 -13.34
N PHE A 62 -2.10 7.63 -14.55
CA PHE A 62 -0.86 7.13 -15.15
C PHE A 62 -0.53 7.81 -16.49
N GLY A 63 -1.47 8.54 -17.08
CA GLY A 63 -1.29 9.20 -18.37
C GLY A 63 -0.38 10.43 -18.32
N GLY A 64 0.33 10.64 -19.44
CA GLY A 64 1.11 11.84 -19.75
C GLY A 64 2.61 11.69 -19.49
N GLU A 65 3.44 12.17 -20.43
CA GLU A 65 4.86 12.41 -20.16
C GLU A 65 4.97 13.55 -19.15
N ARG A 66 5.37 13.22 -17.92
CA ARG A 66 5.64 14.23 -16.90
C ARG A 66 7.06 14.72 -17.06
N THR A 67 7.20 15.95 -17.57
CA THR A 67 8.48 16.67 -17.58
C THR A 67 8.90 17.16 -16.20
N GLU A 68 7.95 17.33 -15.27
CA GLU A 68 8.21 17.74 -13.89
C GLU A 68 8.02 16.57 -12.89
N PRO A 69 8.83 16.50 -11.82
CA PRO A 69 8.66 15.51 -10.76
C PRO A 69 7.26 15.61 -10.14
N PHE A 70 6.68 14.45 -9.80
CA PHE A 70 5.39 14.43 -9.12
C PHE A 70 5.44 15.26 -7.83
N ARG A 71 4.36 16.00 -7.56
CA ARG A 71 4.13 16.76 -6.34
C ARG A 71 2.72 16.47 -5.88
N LEU A 72 2.53 16.32 -4.57
CA LEU A 72 1.18 16.21 -4.03
C LEU A 72 0.38 17.49 -4.35
N PRO A 73 -0.89 17.35 -4.78
CA PRO A 73 -1.72 18.49 -5.09
C PRO A 73 -1.88 19.45 -3.90
N ASP A 74 -1.91 20.74 -4.18
CA ASP A 74 -2.12 21.77 -3.17
C ASP A 74 -3.62 21.94 -2.86
N MET A 75 -4.18 20.97 -2.14
CA MET A 75 -5.58 21.02 -1.74
C MET A 75 -5.83 20.23 -0.45
N ASN A 76 -6.93 20.56 0.20
CA ASN A 76 -7.51 19.75 1.25
C ASN A 76 -8.33 18.62 0.63
N VAL A 77 -8.17 17.42 1.16
CA VAL A 77 -9.02 16.29 0.78
C VAL A 77 -9.69 15.74 2.03
N ALA A 78 -10.97 15.39 1.92
CA ALA A 78 -11.68 14.59 2.89
C ALA A 78 -12.28 13.37 2.18
N VAL A 79 -11.94 12.18 2.66
CA VAL A 79 -12.43 10.91 2.14
C VAL A 79 -13.22 10.22 3.25
N ILE A 80 -14.51 10.02 3.01
CA ILE A 80 -15.45 9.47 3.99
C ILE A 80 -15.89 8.10 3.52
N ASP A 81 -15.45 7.04 4.21
CA ASP A 81 -15.77 5.63 3.88
C ASP A 81 -15.45 5.28 2.42
N ALA A 82 -14.22 5.51 1.97
CA ALA A 82 -13.78 4.97 0.68
C ALA A 82 -13.62 3.46 0.75
N ARG A 83 -13.99 2.79 -0.35
CA ARG A 83 -13.69 1.39 -0.56
C ARG A 83 -13.12 1.21 -1.96
N ALA A 84 -12.18 0.29 -2.09
CA ALA A 84 -11.70 -0.14 -3.39
C ALA A 84 -11.67 -1.67 -3.44
N ARG A 85 -11.85 -2.21 -4.63
CA ARG A 85 -11.59 -3.62 -4.93
C ARG A 85 -10.65 -3.70 -6.11
N VAL A 86 -9.58 -4.46 -5.95
CA VAL A 86 -8.63 -4.78 -7.02
C VAL A 86 -8.69 -6.28 -7.24
N ASP A 87 -9.24 -6.69 -8.39
CA ASP A 87 -9.26 -8.09 -8.81
C ASP A 87 -8.02 -8.39 -9.67
N GLY A 88 -7.62 -9.65 -9.80
CA GLY A 88 -6.40 -9.97 -10.54
C GLY A 88 -5.95 -11.41 -10.41
N ASP A 89 -4.94 -11.78 -11.18
CA ASP A 89 -4.39 -13.14 -11.21
C ASP A 89 -3.78 -13.54 -9.86
N HIS A 90 -3.31 -12.54 -9.11
CA HIS A 90 -2.78 -12.69 -7.77
C HIS A 90 -3.87 -12.93 -6.72
N GLY A 91 -5.14 -12.66 -7.02
CA GLY A 91 -6.27 -12.75 -6.08
C GLY A 91 -6.79 -11.38 -5.66
N PRO A 92 -8.04 -11.32 -5.14
CA PRO A 92 -8.70 -10.05 -4.87
C PRO A 92 -8.16 -9.35 -3.63
N ILE A 93 -8.05 -8.02 -3.71
CA ILE A 93 -7.69 -7.12 -2.61
C ILE A 93 -8.85 -6.16 -2.40
N ASP A 94 -9.43 -6.17 -1.20
CA ASP A 94 -10.43 -5.20 -0.78
C ASP A 94 -9.76 -4.17 0.16
N VAL A 95 -9.97 -2.89 -0.12
CA VAL A 95 -9.36 -1.76 0.60
C VAL A 95 -10.46 -0.87 1.17
N LYS A 96 -10.23 -0.33 2.36
CA LYS A 96 -11.04 0.70 2.98
C LYS A 96 -10.15 1.86 3.44
N LEU A 97 -10.57 3.08 3.14
CA LEU A 97 -9.84 4.29 3.53
C LEU A 97 -10.79 5.36 4.05
N ALA A 98 -10.36 6.06 5.09
CA ALA A 98 -11.02 7.28 5.54
C ALA A 98 -9.97 8.24 6.10
N GLY A 99 -10.07 9.52 5.75
CA GLY A 99 -9.07 10.50 6.17
C GLY A 99 -9.44 11.90 5.73
N ARG A 100 -8.77 12.90 6.30
CA ARG A 100 -8.94 14.30 5.91
C ARG A 100 -7.69 15.13 6.16
N GLY A 101 -7.59 16.27 5.49
CA GLY A 101 -6.57 17.29 5.71
C GLY A 101 -5.87 17.72 4.43
N ALA A 102 -4.86 18.56 4.56
CA ALA A 102 -4.11 19.08 3.42
C ALA A 102 -3.13 18.02 2.87
N LEU A 103 -3.18 17.77 1.57
CA LEU A 103 -2.32 16.77 0.92
C LEU A 103 -0.84 17.14 0.93
N ARG A 104 -0.48 18.41 1.17
CA ARG A 104 0.93 18.82 1.30
C ARG A 104 1.42 18.81 2.74
N ASP A 105 0.57 19.05 3.73
CA ASP A 105 0.99 19.03 5.13
C ASP A 105 -0.22 18.98 6.07
N GLY A 106 -0.51 17.81 6.65
CA GLY A 106 -1.58 17.64 7.63
C GLY A 106 -2.71 16.70 7.22
N PHE A 107 -2.62 15.99 6.10
CA PHE A 107 -3.53 14.87 5.85
C PHE A 107 -3.32 13.77 6.88
N ALA A 108 -4.42 13.27 7.45
CA ALA A 108 -4.41 12.14 8.36
C ALA A 108 -5.61 11.22 8.09
N GLY A 109 -5.37 9.92 8.08
CA GLY A 109 -6.37 8.92 7.81
C GLY A 109 -6.01 7.54 8.31
N THR A 110 -6.92 6.62 8.04
CA THR A 110 -6.82 5.19 8.32
C THR A 110 -6.99 4.44 7.02
N LEU A 111 -6.22 3.37 6.88
CA LEU A 111 -6.23 2.46 5.75
C LEU A 111 -6.37 1.04 6.31
N ALA A 112 -7.27 0.26 5.74
CA ALA A 112 -7.37 -1.17 5.95
C ALA A 112 -7.41 -1.87 4.59
N ALA A 113 -6.77 -3.02 4.48
CA ALA A 113 -6.84 -3.86 3.30
C ALA A 113 -6.94 -5.33 3.71
N THR A 114 -7.63 -6.13 2.92
CA THR A 114 -7.75 -7.58 3.12
C THR A 114 -7.62 -8.29 1.79
N ALA A 115 -6.93 -9.41 1.80
CA ALA A 115 -6.84 -10.30 0.65
C ALA A 115 -6.93 -11.76 1.13
N PRO A 116 -7.98 -12.50 0.75
CA PRO A 116 -8.15 -13.89 1.16
C PRO A 116 -6.98 -14.79 0.72
N ARG A 117 -6.47 -14.54 -0.49
CA ARG A 117 -5.31 -15.20 -1.06
C ARG A 117 -4.58 -14.21 -1.96
N LEU A 118 -3.25 -14.19 -1.85
CA LEU A 118 -2.36 -13.43 -2.72
C LEU A 118 -1.27 -14.34 -3.27
N ALA A 119 -1.24 -14.58 -4.58
CA ALA A 119 -0.16 -15.28 -5.26
C ALA A 119 0.80 -14.26 -5.88
N PHE A 120 2.11 -14.39 -5.65
CA PHE A 120 3.12 -13.50 -6.23
C PHE A 120 4.40 -14.30 -6.51
N GLY A 121 4.75 -14.38 -7.80
CA GLY A 121 5.78 -15.32 -8.26
C GLY A 121 5.45 -16.73 -7.80
N THR A 122 6.37 -17.33 -7.04
CA THR A 122 6.28 -18.73 -6.57
C THR A 122 5.81 -18.83 -5.12
N CYS A 123 5.37 -17.70 -4.56
CA CYS A 123 4.84 -17.58 -3.22
C CYS A 123 3.32 -17.34 -3.22
N ALA A 124 2.64 -17.86 -2.21
CA ALA A 124 1.24 -17.60 -1.92
C ALA A 124 1.05 -17.22 -0.45
N ALA A 125 0.36 -16.12 -0.20
CA ALA A 125 -0.08 -15.70 1.12
C ALA A 125 -1.57 -15.95 1.31
N GLU A 126 -1.98 -16.35 2.51
CA GLU A 126 -3.37 -16.62 2.87
C GLU A 126 -3.84 -15.74 4.02
N ALA A 127 -5.09 -15.29 3.93
CA ALA A 127 -5.75 -14.40 4.89
C ALA A 127 -4.87 -13.20 5.25
N ALA A 128 -4.38 -12.50 4.21
CA ALA A 128 -3.60 -11.30 4.38
C ALA A 128 -4.51 -10.13 4.81
N SER A 129 -4.05 -9.36 5.77
CA SER A 129 -4.73 -8.14 6.21
C SER A 129 -3.71 -7.07 6.59
N LEU A 130 -4.06 -5.82 6.34
CA LEU A 130 -3.32 -4.64 6.74
C LEU A 130 -4.30 -3.69 7.41
N THR A 131 -3.88 -3.04 8.49
CA THR A 131 -4.63 -1.92 9.08
C THR A 131 -3.66 -0.94 9.68
N GLY A 132 -3.76 0.33 9.34
CA GLY A 132 -2.82 1.34 9.79
C GLY A 132 -3.29 2.76 9.59
N ARG A 133 -2.44 3.69 10.03
CA ARG A 133 -2.60 5.12 9.80
C ARG A 133 -1.77 5.56 8.61
N ILE A 134 -2.35 6.43 7.81
CA ILE A 134 -1.67 7.18 6.76
C ILE A 134 -1.68 8.66 7.13
N VAL A 135 -0.52 9.30 7.09
CA VAL A 135 -0.39 10.75 7.33
C VAL A 135 0.47 11.35 6.24
N VAL A 136 0.29 12.64 5.95
CA VAL A 136 1.20 13.38 5.08
C VAL A 136 1.75 14.57 5.83
N THR A 137 3.08 14.68 5.87
CA THR A 137 3.78 15.81 6.47
C THR A 137 4.84 16.31 5.50
N ARG A 138 4.83 17.60 5.19
CA ARG A 138 5.77 18.21 4.22
C ARG A 138 5.92 17.40 2.92
N GLU A 139 4.78 17.06 2.32
CA GLU A 139 4.61 16.29 1.09
C GLU A 139 5.11 14.85 1.14
N GLN A 140 5.41 14.31 2.33
CA GLN A 140 5.87 12.93 2.50
C GLN A 140 4.78 12.09 3.15
N PRO A 141 4.13 11.19 2.39
CA PRO A 141 3.21 10.21 2.95
C PRO A 141 3.96 9.23 3.85
N ARG A 142 3.41 8.98 5.04
CA ARG A 142 3.87 7.95 5.96
C ARG A 142 2.73 7.00 6.29
N PHE A 143 3.01 5.72 6.19
CA PHE A 143 2.14 4.65 6.63
C PHE A 143 2.72 3.99 7.88
N SER A 144 1.86 3.73 8.86
CA SER A 144 2.22 2.99 10.07
C SER A 144 1.13 2.00 10.45
N GLY A 145 1.46 0.71 10.50
CA GLY A 145 0.50 -0.32 10.92
C GLY A 145 0.95 -1.75 10.68
N PRO A 146 0.30 -2.72 11.34
CA PRO A 146 0.55 -4.13 11.13
C PRO A 146 -0.01 -4.64 9.80
N VAL A 147 0.78 -5.52 9.17
CA VAL A 147 0.36 -6.49 8.17
C VAL A 147 0.34 -7.86 8.86
N ARG A 148 -0.68 -8.67 8.59
CA ARG A 148 -0.81 -10.02 9.11
C ARG A 148 -1.18 -10.98 8.00
N LEU A 149 -0.65 -12.19 8.08
CA LEU A 149 -0.92 -13.28 7.15
C LEU A 149 -1.00 -14.58 7.95
N ALA A 150 -2.00 -15.40 7.66
CA ALA A 150 -2.15 -16.69 8.33
C ALA A 150 -1.06 -17.66 7.86
N VAL A 151 -0.79 -17.66 6.56
CA VAL A 151 0.23 -18.49 5.92
C VAL A 151 0.96 -17.68 4.86
N LEU A 152 2.26 -17.89 4.74
CA LEU A 152 3.04 -17.57 3.54
C LEU A 152 3.73 -18.85 3.11
N ASP A 153 3.48 -19.30 1.89
CA ASP A 153 4.05 -20.52 1.33
C ASP A 153 4.79 -20.21 0.04
N CYS A 154 6.09 -20.46 0.03
CA CYS A 154 7.00 -20.24 -1.07
C CYS A 154 7.60 -21.61 -1.43
N ALA A 155 6.84 -22.38 -2.20
CA ALA A 155 7.06 -23.82 -2.37
C ALA A 155 8.41 -24.12 -3.04
N GLU A 156 8.81 -23.33 -4.03
CA GLU A 156 10.10 -23.51 -4.72
C GLU A 156 11.30 -23.25 -3.81
N GLN A 157 11.15 -22.35 -2.85
CA GLN A 157 12.15 -22.04 -1.83
C GLN A 157 12.06 -22.99 -0.63
N GLY A 158 11.09 -23.92 -0.63
CA GLY A 158 10.80 -24.81 0.49
C GLY A 158 10.48 -24.06 1.79
N LEU A 159 9.96 -22.83 1.69
CA LEU A 159 9.72 -21.92 2.81
C LEU A 159 8.23 -21.81 3.11
N THR A 160 7.84 -22.10 4.35
CA THR A 160 6.48 -21.84 4.83
C THR A 160 6.52 -21.09 6.17
N LEU A 161 5.85 -19.95 6.25
CA LEU A 161 5.59 -19.22 7.50
C LEU A 161 4.14 -19.39 7.92
N ARG A 162 3.88 -19.53 9.23
CA ARG A 162 2.53 -19.53 9.79
C ARG A 162 2.39 -18.48 10.89
N GLY A 163 1.24 -17.82 10.91
CA GLY A 163 0.92 -16.73 11.83
C GLY A 163 1.98 -15.62 11.75
N ALA A 164 2.23 -15.15 10.53
CA ALA A 164 3.23 -14.13 10.28
C ALA A 164 2.62 -12.73 10.43
N GLY A 165 3.43 -11.80 10.91
CA GLY A 165 3.08 -10.40 10.98
C GLY A 165 4.28 -9.50 10.77
N ILE A 166 3.99 -8.31 10.25
CA ILE A 166 4.98 -7.30 9.90
C ILE A 166 4.46 -5.96 10.42
N ASN A 167 5.13 -5.35 11.39
CA ASN A 167 4.85 -3.95 11.71
C ASN A 167 5.58 -3.09 10.68
N VAL A 168 4.84 -2.30 9.93
CA VAL A 168 5.40 -1.42 8.89
C VAL A 168 5.40 0.00 9.40
N ASP A 169 6.53 0.68 9.26
CA ASP A 169 6.66 2.13 9.40
C ASP A 169 7.42 2.66 8.18
N GLY A 170 6.67 3.10 7.17
CA GLY A 170 7.18 3.48 5.85
C GLY A 170 6.90 4.94 5.53
N THR A 171 7.87 5.64 4.96
CA THR A 171 7.75 7.02 4.49
C THR A 171 8.18 7.12 3.04
N ALA A 172 7.32 7.68 2.19
CA ALA A 172 7.63 7.98 0.80
C ALA A 172 8.29 9.37 0.68
N ASP A 173 9.22 9.50 -0.26
CA ASP A 173 9.82 10.77 -0.65
C ASP A 173 8.76 11.68 -1.31
N LYS A 174 9.00 13.00 -1.35
CA LYS A 174 8.02 13.99 -1.85
C LYS A 174 7.53 13.73 -3.27
N THR A 175 8.41 13.14 -4.08
CA THR A 175 8.22 12.83 -5.49
C THR A 175 7.57 11.47 -5.74
N LEU A 176 7.32 10.68 -4.68
CA LEU A 176 6.76 9.33 -4.73
C LEU A 176 7.54 8.34 -5.63
N ASP A 177 8.80 8.64 -5.93
CA ASP A 177 9.74 7.80 -6.69
C ASP A 177 10.77 7.09 -5.79
N GLY A 178 10.59 7.22 -4.48
CA GLY A 178 11.49 6.71 -3.47
C GLY A 178 10.87 6.72 -2.08
N GLY A 179 11.57 6.13 -1.13
CA GLY A 179 11.16 6.10 0.27
C GLY A 179 12.00 5.18 1.12
N GLY A 180 11.71 5.17 2.41
CA GLY A 180 12.32 4.27 3.39
C GLY A 180 11.27 3.61 4.26
N ALA A 181 11.55 2.39 4.72
CA ALA A 181 10.68 1.65 5.62
C ALA A 181 11.48 0.93 6.71
N LYS A 182 10.93 0.93 7.91
CA LYS A 182 11.33 0.03 9.00
C LYS A 182 10.25 -1.03 9.15
N LEU A 183 10.68 -2.27 9.15
CA LEU A 183 9.81 -3.44 9.25
C LEU A 183 10.24 -4.25 10.46
N GLU A 184 9.29 -4.61 11.32
CA GLU A 184 9.50 -5.62 12.35
C GLU A 184 8.73 -6.86 11.95
N ILE A 185 9.44 -7.94 11.66
CA ILE A 185 8.83 -9.19 11.22
C ILE A 185 8.75 -10.17 12.39
N PHE A 186 7.66 -10.91 12.42
CA PHE A 186 7.55 -12.08 13.29
C PHE A 186 6.77 -13.21 12.61
N SER A 187 7.03 -14.44 13.01
CA SER A 187 6.19 -15.59 12.69
C SER A 187 6.09 -16.53 13.88
N LYS A 188 4.97 -17.26 13.99
CA LYS A 188 4.78 -18.29 15.01
C LYS A 188 5.47 -19.60 14.65
N THR A 189 5.66 -19.85 13.36
CA THR A 189 6.35 -21.06 12.87
C THR A 189 6.96 -20.73 11.53
N ILE A 190 8.18 -21.22 11.33
CA ILE A 190 8.86 -21.21 10.04
C ILE A 190 9.30 -22.64 9.74
N THR A 191 9.07 -23.06 8.50
CA THR A 191 9.59 -24.30 7.92
C THR A 191 10.44 -23.91 6.73
N TYR A 192 11.66 -24.44 6.64
CA TYR A 192 12.59 -24.21 5.54
C TYR A 192 13.30 -25.51 5.17
N GLY A 193 12.92 -26.09 4.02
CA GLY A 193 13.26 -27.47 3.67
C GLY A 193 12.74 -28.43 4.74
N SER A 194 13.60 -29.30 5.26
CA SER A 194 13.27 -30.22 6.36
C SER A 194 13.35 -29.58 7.75
N ASN A 195 13.77 -28.33 7.87
CA ASN A 195 13.97 -27.65 9.15
C ASN A 195 12.70 -26.94 9.60
N ARG A 196 12.38 -27.04 10.89
CA ARG A 196 11.26 -26.32 11.50
C ARG A 196 11.73 -25.56 12.74
N ALA A 197 11.39 -24.29 12.83
CA ALA A 197 11.62 -23.46 14.01
C ALA A 197 10.28 -22.97 14.61
N ARG A 198 10.30 -22.64 15.90
CA ARG A 198 9.14 -22.15 16.67
C ARG A 198 8.84 -20.67 16.44
N GLY A 199 9.49 -20.06 15.46
CA GLY A 199 9.22 -18.70 15.05
C GLY A 199 10.44 -18.01 14.46
N LEU A 200 10.15 -16.90 13.79
CA LEU A 200 11.12 -15.96 13.25
C LEU A 200 10.85 -14.62 13.89
N ASN A 201 11.87 -13.87 14.26
CA ASN A 201 11.72 -12.45 14.55
C ASN A 201 12.89 -11.70 13.92
N GLY A 202 12.66 -10.47 13.51
CA GLY A 202 13.71 -9.67 12.91
C GLY A 202 13.29 -8.25 12.63
N THR A 203 14.27 -7.45 12.30
CA THR A 203 14.09 -6.09 11.82
C THR A 203 14.65 -5.96 10.42
N ILE A 204 13.98 -5.19 9.57
CA ILE A 204 14.44 -4.86 8.23
C ILE A 204 14.32 -3.36 8.07
N GLU A 205 15.43 -2.72 7.71
CA GLU A 205 15.45 -1.33 7.24
C GLU A 205 15.66 -1.37 5.73
N ALA A 206 14.69 -0.87 4.98
CA ALA A 206 14.72 -0.83 3.53
C ALA A 206 14.66 0.62 3.04
N ALA A 207 15.37 0.92 1.96
CA ALA A 207 15.26 2.17 1.24
C ALA A 207 15.25 1.89 -0.26
N TYR A 208 14.29 2.49 -0.96
CA TYR A 208 14.14 2.42 -2.40
C TYR A 208 14.36 3.81 -2.99
N ARG A 209 15.26 3.93 -3.97
CA ARG A 209 15.48 5.18 -4.71
C ARG A 209 15.97 4.90 -6.12
N LYS A 210 15.38 5.60 -7.09
CA LYS A 210 15.80 5.58 -8.51
C LYS A 210 15.94 4.16 -9.08
N GLY A 211 15.02 3.26 -8.74
CA GLY A 211 15.06 1.87 -9.19
C GLY A 211 15.87 0.91 -8.31
N GLY A 212 16.74 1.42 -7.45
CA GLY A 212 17.56 0.59 -6.56
C GLY A 212 16.89 0.32 -5.22
N LEU A 213 16.96 -0.92 -4.75
CA LEU A 213 16.52 -1.32 -3.42
C LEU A 213 17.73 -1.68 -2.56
N THR A 214 17.87 -0.99 -1.43
CA THR A 214 18.83 -1.33 -0.39
C THR A 214 18.11 -1.82 0.84
N ALA A 215 18.56 -2.95 1.39
CA ALA A 215 18.00 -3.50 2.62
C ALA A 215 19.08 -3.95 3.59
N ARG A 216 18.89 -3.61 4.86
CA ARG A 216 19.64 -4.16 6.00
C ARG A 216 18.68 -4.96 6.85
N TYR A 217 19.06 -6.17 7.24
CA TYR A 217 18.22 -7.03 8.04
C TYR A 217 19.01 -7.72 9.16
N ASP A 218 18.37 -7.84 10.31
CA ASP A 218 18.79 -8.68 11.42
C ASP A 218 17.63 -9.64 11.71
N VAL A 219 17.89 -10.94 11.57
CA VAL A 219 16.86 -11.97 11.65
C VAL A 219 17.34 -13.10 12.54
N LEU A 220 16.50 -13.42 13.53
CA LEU A 220 16.75 -14.46 14.51
C LEU A 220 15.66 -15.53 14.43
N GLY A 221 16.03 -16.72 13.97
CA GLY A 221 15.20 -17.92 14.07
C GLY A 221 15.21 -18.49 15.48
N ARG A 222 14.04 -18.82 16.03
CA ARG A 222 13.92 -19.41 17.36
C ARG A 222 13.64 -20.92 17.27
N GLY A 223 14.66 -21.74 17.55
CA GLY A 223 14.53 -23.18 17.78
C GLY A 223 14.92 -24.08 16.60
N GLY A 224 15.74 -25.09 16.89
CA GLY A 224 16.29 -26.07 15.94
C GLY A 224 17.82 -25.91 15.81
N GLY A 225 18.60 -26.82 16.40
CA GLY A 225 20.03 -26.63 16.67
C GLY A 225 20.93 -26.40 15.45
N ARG A 226 21.11 -25.14 15.05
CA ARG A 226 22.36 -24.60 14.48
C ARG A 226 22.30 -23.07 14.49
N ARG A 227 23.49 -22.47 14.51
CA ARG A 227 23.84 -21.06 14.83
C ARG A 227 22.93 -20.01 14.15
N PRO A 228 22.74 -18.83 14.78
CA PRO A 228 22.08 -17.69 14.12
C PRO A 228 22.83 -17.36 12.83
N ALA A 229 22.12 -17.40 11.70
CA ALA A 229 22.60 -16.86 10.44
C ALA A 229 22.03 -15.44 10.32
N GLY A 230 22.88 -14.42 10.47
CA GLY A 230 22.46 -13.04 10.39
C GLY A 230 23.61 -12.13 10.01
N LEU A 231 23.61 -11.71 8.74
CA LEU A 231 24.10 -10.44 8.18
C LEU A 231 24.23 -10.64 6.66
N GLY A 232 23.32 -10.07 5.90
CA GLY A 232 23.49 -9.88 4.47
C GLY A 232 22.91 -8.54 4.06
N ALA A 233 23.58 -7.86 3.14
CA ALA A 233 23.06 -6.70 2.46
C ALA A 233 22.60 -7.16 1.08
N LEU A 234 21.34 -6.89 0.74
CA LEU A 234 20.88 -6.99 -0.63
C LEU A 234 20.86 -5.58 -1.21
N ALA A 235 21.68 -5.39 -2.23
CA ALA A 235 21.60 -4.27 -3.15
C ALA A 235 21.19 -4.86 -4.50
N ALA A 236 19.99 -4.52 -4.96
CA ALA A 236 19.50 -4.86 -6.28
C ALA A 236 19.22 -3.56 -7.04
#